data_AF-A0A0A9YPF1-F1
#
_entry.id   AF-A0A0A9YPF1-F1
#
_cell.length_a   1.000
_cell.length_b   1.000
_cell.length_c   1.000
_cell.angle_alpha   90.00
_cell.angle_beta   90.00
_cell.angle_gamma   90.00
#
_symmetry.space_group_name_H-M   'P 1'
#
loop_
_entity.id
_entity.type
_entity.pdbx_description
1 polymer ?
#
loop_
_entity_poly.entity_id
_entity_poly.type
_entity_poly.pdbx_seq_one_letter_code
_entity_poly.pdbx_strand_id
1 'polypeptide(L)'
;MLKHFESNEAKIHVSAVIVQEYCDMPEHWEMHESLASWLRKQRIPGMMMVDTRLIVLKLREMGTALGTVIIGGRDVPFVDPNTRNLVAEVSTRTKQTYGHGTLHILVLDMGAKLNTLRCLLKYDVTLTVVPYDHDITT
;
A
#
# COMPACT_ATOMS: atom_id res chain seq x y z
N MET A 1 16.12 2.08 1.99
CA MET A 1 14.79 1.76 1.42
C MET A 1 14.78 0.31 0.99
N LEU A 2 13.66 -0.38 1.20
CA LEU A 2 13.48 -1.76 0.70
C LEU A 2 13.56 -1.78 -0.83
N LYS A 3 14.19 -2.78 -1.44
CA LYS A 3 14.44 -2.80 -2.89
C LYS A 3 13.17 -3.11 -3.71
N HIS A 4 12.36 -4.07 -3.24
CA HIS A 4 11.24 -4.64 -4.01
C HIS A 4 9.84 -4.17 -3.56
N PHE A 5 9.76 -3.38 -2.50
CA PHE A 5 8.48 -2.91 -1.93
C PHE A 5 8.26 -1.42 -2.11
N GLU A 6 7.02 -1.00 -2.29
CA GLU A 6 6.67 0.40 -2.55
C GLU A 6 6.30 1.19 -1.30
N SER A 7 6.27 0.54 -0.15
CA SER A 7 5.99 1.12 1.16
C SER A 7 7.08 0.75 2.15
N ASN A 8 7.20 1.55 3.21
CA ASN A 8 8.07 1.23 4.33
C ASN A 8 7.67 -0.10 4.96
N GLU A 9 8.65 -0.83 5.50
CA GLU A 9 8.47 -2.11 6.21
C GLU A 9 7.79 -3.23 5.41
N ALA A 10 7.70 -3.10 4.07
CA ALA A 10 7.00 -4.06 3.21
C ALA A 10 5.53 -4.26 3.64
N LYS A 11 4.91 -3.19 4.18
CA LYS A 11 3.54 -3.25 4.69
C LYS A 11 2.55 -3.34 3.53
N ILE A 12 1.59 -4.25 3.67
CA ILE A 12 0.45 -4.37 2.76
C ILE A 12 -0.58 -3.32 3.16
N HIS A 13 -0.96 -2.45 2.23
CA HIS A 13 -1.95 -1.39 2.47
C HIS A 13 -3.38 -1.80 2.10
N VAL A 14 -3.56 -2.85 1.29
CA VAL A 14 -4.89 -3.34 0.92
C VAL A 14 -5.56 -4.05 2.10
N SER A 15 -6.87 -3.90 2.22
CA SER A 15 -7.65 -4.52 3.30
C SER A 15 -7.92 -6.01 3.08
N ALA A 16 -7.97 -6.44 1.81
CA ALA A 16 -8.14 -7.82 1.41
C ALA A 16 -7.57 -8.03 0.00
N VAL A 17 -7.22 -9.27 -0.32
CA VAL A 17 -6.80 -9.68 -1.67
C VAL A 17 -7.78 -10.72 -2.20
N ILE A 18 -8.33 -10.48 -3.39
CA ILE A 18 -9.22 -11.43 -4.07
C ILE A 18 -8.56 -11.81 -5.39
N VAL A 19 -8.35 -13.12 -5.60
CA VAL A 19 -7.70 -13.67 -6.80
C VAL A 19 -8.58 -14.70 -7.47
N GLN A 20 -8.38 -14.88 -8.77
CA GLN A 20 -9.03 -15.96 -9.51
C GLN A 20 -8.41 -17.31 -9.16
N GLU A 21 -7.08 -17.37 -9.19
CA GLU A 21 -6.29 -18.56 -8.93
C GLU A 21 -5.07 -18.16 -8.12
N TYR A 22 -4.74 -18.95 -7.11
CA TYR A 22 -3.56 -18.79 -6.29
C TYR A 22 -2.55 -19.88 -6.65
N CYS A 23 -1.30 -19.49 -6.88
CA CYS A 23 -0.21 -20.43 -7.13
C CYS A 23 0.35 -20.94 -5.79
N ASP A 24 0.14 -22.22 -5.49
CA ASP A 24 0.62 -22.84 -4.26
C ASP A 24 2.14 -23.05 -4.24
N MET A 25 2.74 -23.29 -5.40
CA MET A 25 4.17 -23.54 -5.58
C MET A 25 4.80 -22.53 -6.55
N PRO A 26 4.93 -21.26 -6.13
CA PRO A 26 5.59 -20.26 -6.96
C PRO A 26 7.10 -20.50 -6.95
N GLU A 27 7.74 -20.28 -8.10
CA GLU A 27 9.19 -20.38 -8.25
C GLU A 27 9.72 -19.11 -8.93
N HIS A 28 10.61 -18.41 -8.24
CA HIS A 28 11.33 -17.26 -8.77
C HIS A 28 12.66 -17.09 -8.01
N TRP A 29 13.73 -16.68 -8.69
CA TRP A 29 15.08 -16.58 -8.11
C TRP A 29 15.21 -15.49 -7.02
N GLU A 30 14.38 -14.44 -7.05
CA GLU A 30 14.27 -13.43 -5.99
C GLU A 30 13.17 -13.74 -4.96
N MET A 31 12.57 -14.93 -5.00
CA MET A 31 11.50 -15.27 -4.06
C MET A 31 12.07 -15.49 -2.65
N HIS A 32 11.51 -14.78 -1.67
CA HIS A 32 11.84 -14.95 -0.26
C HIS A 32 10.73 -15.66 0.53
N GLU A 33 9.47 -15.42 0.18
CA GLU A 33 8.31 -16.05 0.81
C GLU A 33 7.13 -16.13 -0.17
N SER A 34 6.16 -17.01 0.11
CA SER A 34 4.93 -17.09 -0.68
C SER A 34 3.97 -15.96 -0.35
N LEU A 35 3.10 -15.60 -1.30
CA LEU A 35 2.07 -14.58 -1.08
C LEU A 35 1.15 -14.96 0.09
N ALA A 36 0.78 -16.24 0.24
CA ALA A 36 -0.02 -16.67 1.39
C ALA A 36 0.71 -16.50 2.73
N SER A 37 2.02 -16.77 2.78
CA SER A 37 2.83 -16.51 3.98
C SER A 37 2.83 -15.02 4.32
N TRP A 38 3.10 -14.18 3.33
CA TRP A 38 3.17 -12.73 3.50
C TRP A 38 1.84 -12.13 3.97
N LEU A 39 0.71 -12.55 3.36
CA LEU A 39 -0.63 -12.15 3.77
C LEU A 39 -0.94 -12.56 5.21
N ARG A 40 -0.61 -13.80 5.61
CA ARG A 40 -0.81 -14.28 6.99
C ARG A 40 0.01 -13.48 8.00
N LYS A 41 1.28 -13.20 7.68
CA LYS A 41 2.18 -12.41 8.55
C LYS A 41 1.65 -11.00 8.79
N GLN A 42 1.11 -10.38 7.75
CA GLN A 42 0.52 -9.03 7.81
C GLN A 42 -0.96 -9.03 8.23
N ARG A 43 -1.54 -10.20 8.54
CA ARG A 43 -2.95 -10.41 8.92
C ARG A 43 -3.95 -9.87 7.89
N ILE A 44 -3.63 -10.01 6.61
CA ILE A 44 -4.50 -9.61 5.49
C ILE A 44 -5.30 -10.81 4.99
N PRO A 45 -6.64 -10.72 4.94
CA PRO A 45 -7.47 -11.78 4.37
C PRO A 45 -7.25 -11.91 2.86
N GLY A 46 -7.14 -13.16 2.41
CA GLY A 46 -7.09 -13.53 1.00
C GLY A 46 -8.27 -14.44 0.66
N MET A 47 -8.86 -14.25 -0.53
CA MET A 47 -9.93 -15.11 -1.05
C MET A 47 -9.61 -15.51 -2.49
N MET A 48 -9.77 -16.79 -2.79
CA MET A 48 -9.76 -17.30 -4.17
C MET A 48 -11.21 -17.49 -4.63
N MET A 49 -11.54 -17.03 -5.83
CA MET A 49 -12.89 -17.16 -6.40
C MET A 49 -12.82 -17.44 -7.91
N VAL A 50 -13.80 -18.16 -8.44
CA VAL A 50 -13.77 -18.58 -9.85
C VAL A 50 -13.81 -17.40 -10.84
N ASP A 51 -14.55 -16.33 -10.53
CA ASP A 51 -14.78 -15.24 -11.48
C ASP A 51 -14.59 -13.85 -10.86
N THR A 52 -13.34 -13.39 -10.82
CA THR A 52 -13.04 -11.99 -10.45
C THR A 52 -13.50 -10.98 -11.50
N ARG A 53 -13.75 -11.42 -12.75
CA ARG A 53 -14.24 -10.54 -13.83
C ARG A 53 -15.67 -10.08 -13.55
N LEU A 54 -16.51 -10.92 -12.95
CA LEU A 54 -17.85 -10.54 -12.50
C LEU A 54 -17.81 -9.36 -11.53
N ILE A 55 -16.86 -9.35 -10.58
CA ILE A 55 -16.68 -8.23 -9.64
C ILE A 55 -16.30 -6.95 -10.40
N VAL A 56 -15.34 -7.04 -11.32
CA VAL A 56 -14.89 -5.87 -12.10
C VAL A 56 -16.03 -5.29 -12.96
N LEU A 57 -16.87 -6.15 -13.56
CA LEU A 57 -18.03 -5.70 -14.34
C LEU A 57 -19.05 -4.95 -13.47
N LYS A 58 -19.40 -5.52 -12.30
CA LYS A 58 -20.29 -4.85 -11.34
C LYS A 58 -19.72 -3.51 -10.86
N LEU A 59 -18.43 -3.45 -10.52
CA LEU A 59 -17.78 -2.20 -10.11
C LEU A 59 -17.78 -1.14 -11.23
N ARG A 60 -17.65 -1.54 -12.50
CA ARG A 60 -17.71 -0.61 -13.63
C ARG A 60 -19.09 0.03 -13.80
N GLU A 61 -20.15 -0.72 -13.54
CA GLU A 61 -21.53 -0.23 -13.62
C GLU A 61 -21.91 0.64 -12.41
N MET A 62 -21.50 0.23 -11.21
CA MET A 62 -21.86 0.89 -9.95
C MET A 62 -20.96 2.09 -9.62
N GLY A 63 -19.77 2.18 -10.22
CA GLY A 63 -18.75 3.16 -9.84
C GLY A 63 -18.08 2.78 -8.52
N THR A 64 -18.01 3.72 -7.57
CA THR A 64 -17.45 3.46 -6.24
C THR A 64 -18.46 2.69 -5.39
N ALA A 65 -18.16 1.43 -5.09
CA ALA A 65 -18.97 0.58 -4.24
C ALA A 65 -18.20 0.15 -2.99
N LEU A 66 -18.91 0.05 -1.87
CA LEU A 66 -18.39 -0.59 -0.65
C LEU A 66 -18.47 -2.11 -0.79
N GLY A 67 -17.44 -2.78 -0.31
CA GLY A 67 -17.35 -4.24 -0.32
C GLY A 67 -16.87 -4.74 1.04
N THR A 68 -17.25 -5.95 1.41
CA THR A 68 -16.81 -6.58 2.66
C THR A 68 -16.59 -8.07 2.44
N VAL A 69 -15.50 -8.59 2.98
CA VAL A 69 -15.16 -10.01 2.95
C VAL A 69 -15.54 -10.61 4.30
N ILE A 70 -16.53 -11.50 4.30
CA ILE A 70 -17.05 -12.15 5.51
C ILE A 70 -16.40 -13.53 5.65
N ILE A 71 -15.80 -13.79 6.82
CA ILE A 71 -15.15 -15.06 7.16
C ILE A 71 -15.88 -15.66 8.36
N GLY A 72 -16.33 -16.91 8.23
CA GLY A 72 -17.00 -17.63 9.33
C GLY A 72 -18.42 -17.14 9.65
N GLY A 73 -19.11 -16.51 8.69
CA GLY A 73 -20.53 -16.14 8.82
C GLY A 73 -20.83 -14.99 9.79
N ARG A 74 -19.81 -14.25 10.24
CA ARG A 74 -20.01 -13.05 11.05
C ARG A 74 -20.39 -11.89 10.14
N ASP A 75 -21.59 -11.37 10.32
CA ASP A 75 -22.01 -10.17 9.60
C ASP A 75 -21.17 -8.97 10.06
N VAL A 76 -20.68 -8.19 9.09
CA VAL A 76 -19.85 -7.01 9.34
C VAL A 76 -20.47 -5.87 8.55
N PRO A 77 -20.80 -4.73 9.19
CA PRO A 77 -21.40 -3.62 8.49
C PRO A 77 -20.45 -3.05 7.45
N PHE A 78 -21.01 -2.53 6.35
CA PHE A 78 -20.23 -1.73 5.41
C PHE A 78 -19.70 -0.47 6.12
N VAL A 79 -18.39 -0.25 6.01
CA VAL A 79 -17.72 0.93 6.53
C VAL A 79 -17.12 1.67 5.35
N ASP A 80 -17.47 2.96 5.20
CA ASP A 80 -16.86 3.81 4.20
C ASP A 80 -15.47 4.28 4.68
N PRO A 81 -14.37 3.82 4.05
CA PRO A 81 -13.03 4.21 4.46
C PRO A 81 -12.76 5.71 4.24
N ASN A 82 -13.50 6.37 3.33
CA ASN A 82 -13.28 7.78 2.99
C ASN A 82 -13.76 8.75 4.09
N THR A 83 -14.50 8.25 5.08
CA THR A 83 -14.88 9.02 6.26
C THR A 83 -13.72 9.27 7.22
N ARG A 84 -12.61 8.52 7.06
CA ARG A 84 -11.38 8.65 7.86
C ARG A 84 -10.32 9.43 7.10
N ASN A 85 -9.38 10.01 7.84
CA ASN A 85 -8.21 10.63 7.22
C ASN A 85 -7.18 9.54 6.82
N LEU A 86 -7.37 8.97 5.64
CA LEU A 86 -6.51 7.92 5.10
C LEU A 86 -5.05 8.38 4.97
N VAL A 87 -4.82 9.66 4.69
CA VAL A 87 -3.49 10.26 4.59
C VAL A 87 -2.76 10.17 5.94
N ALA A 88 -3.43 10.52 7.03
CA ALA A 88 -2.87 10.43 8.38
C ALA A 88 -2.56 8.99 8.82
N GLU A 89 -3.24 7.99 8.26
CA GLU A 89 -3.00 6.57 8.54
C GLU A 89 -1.72 6.04 7.87
N VAL A 90 -1.36 6.58 6.71
CA VAL A 90 -0.23 6.12 5.89
C VAL A 90 1.02 6.99 5.96
N SER A 91 0.88 8.24 6.38
CA SER A 91 2.00 9.19 6.47
C SER A 91 3.07 8.74 7.48
N THR A 92 4.32 9.07 7.19
CA THR A 92 5.44 8.93 8.13
C THR A 92 5.15 9.65 9.45
N ARG A 93 5.64 9.08 10.55
CA ARG A 93 5.51 9.67 11.89
C ARG A 93 6.67 10.61 12.24
N THR A 94 7.78 10.48 11.53
CA THR A 94 9.00 11.21 11.80
C THR A 94 9.62 11.73 10.52
N LYS A 95 10.33 12.86 10.64
CA LYS A 95 11.13 13.42 9.55
C LYS A 95 12.27 12.47 9.20
N GLN A 96 12.48 12.25 7.91
CA GLN A 96 13.54 11.40 7.38
C GLN A 96 14.26 12.13 6.26
N THR A 97 15.59 12.00 6.20
CA THR A 97 16.41 12.62 5.15
C THR A 97 17.09 11.55 4.32
N TYR A 98 17.10 11.73 3.00
CA TYR A 98 17.71 10.83 2.04
C TYR A 98 18.59 11.59 1.04
N GLY A 99 19.70 10.98 0.65
CA GLY A 99 20.65 11.62 -0.27
C GLY A 99 21.51 12.68 0.40
N HIS A 100 22.46 13.21 -0.36
CA HIS A 100 23.44 14.20 0.09
C HIS A 100 23.74 15.25 -0.99
N GLY A 101 22.81 15.41 -1.95
CA GLY A 101 23.00 16.33 -3.05
C GLY A 101 22.67 17.78 -2.72
N THR A 102 23.06 18.67 -3.63
CA THR A 102 23.00 20.12 -3.43
C THR A 102 21.58 20.68 -3.49
N LEU A 103 20.69 20.07 -4.28
CA LEU A 103 19.30 20.51 -4.39
C LEU A 103 18.44 19.87 -3.29
N HIS A 104 17.88 20.69 -2.41
CA HIS A 104 17.00 20.22 -1.34
C HIS A 104 15.53 20.18 -1.79
N ILE A 105 14.89 19.03 -1.63
CA ILE A 105 13.46 18.83 -1.95
C ILE A 105 12.74 18.38 -0.68
N LEU A 106 11.72 19.13 -0.28
CA LEU A 106 10.81 18.73 0.79
C LEU A 106 9.69 17.84 0.20
N VAL A 107 9.45 16.69 0.83
CA VAL A 107 8.39 15.75 0.47
C VAL A 107 7.42 15.66 1.64
N LEU A 108 6.24 16.26 1.48
CA LEU A 108 5.10 16.03 2.37
C LEU A 108 4.56 14.63 2.10
N ASP A 109 4.71 13.73 3.08
CA ASP A 109 4.32 12.34 2.90
C ASP A 109 2.82 12.15 3.05
N MET A 110 2.13 12.09 1.91
CA MET A 110 0.70 11.79 1.83
C MET A 110 0.43 10.32 1.45
N GLY A 111 1.34 9.40 1.76
CA GLY A 111 1.34 8.02 1.25
C GLY A 111 2.23 7.86 0.03
N ALA A 112 3.38 8.54 0.03
CA ALA A 112 4.31 8.51 -1.08
C ALA A 112 4.89 7.11 -1.30
N LYS A 113 4.89 6.65 -2.56
CA LYS A 113 5.53 5.38 -2.92
C LYS A 113 7.05 5.52 -2.91
N LEU A 114 7.74 4.51 -2.38
CA LEU A 114 9.20 4.49 -2.29
C LEU A 114 9.88 4.68 -3.65
N ASN A 115 9.30 4.18 -4.75
CA ASN A 115 9.92 4.37 -6.05
C ASN A 115 9.95 5.84 -6.49
N THR A 116 9.01 6.68 -6.05
CA THR A 116 9.06 8.13 -6.30
C THR A 116 10.32 8.73 -5.70
N LEU A 117 10.64 8.37 -4.45
CA LEU A 117 11.83 8.82 -3.75
C LEU A 117 13.09 8.27 -4.43
N ARG A 118 13.10 6.97 -4.78
CA ARG A 118 14.23 6.35 -5.52
C ARG A 118 14.50 7.05 -6.84
N CYS A 119 13.46 7.41 -7.60
CA CYS A 119 13.60 8.10 -8.87
C CYS A 119 14.21 9.49 -8.69
N LEU A 120 13.79 10.24 -7.68
CA LEU A 120 14.36 11.56 -7.38
C LEU A 120 15.83 11.46 -6.93
N LEU A 121 16.17 10.46 -6.10
CA LEU A 121 17.53 10.23 -5.61
C LEU A 121 18.53 9.77 -6.67
N LYS A 122 18.10 9.58 -7.94
CA LYS A 122 19.02 9.38 -9.07
C LYS A 122 19.74 10.67 -9.48
N TYR A 123 19.23 11.82 -9.03
CA TYR A 123 19.80 13.13 -9.26
C TYR A 123 20.56 13.61 -8.02
N ASP A 124 21.34 14.69 -8.16
CA ASP A 124 22.07 15.32 -7.05
C ASP A 124 21.12 16.09 -6.12
N VAL A 125 20.30 15.35 -5.38
CA VAL A 125 19.27 15.90 -4.48
C VAL A 125 19.40 15.38 -3.06
N THR A 126 18.97 16.20 -2.11
CA THR A 126 18.68 15.82 -0.73
C THR A 126 17.18 15.87 -0.51
N LEU A 127 16.54 14.72 -0.29
CA LEU A 127 15.12 14.64 0.03
C LEU A 127 14.92 14.74 1.53
N THR A 128 14.02 15.61 1.96
CA THR A 128 13.51 15.64 3.34
C THR A 128 12.05 15.23 3.32
N VAL A 129 11.76 14.01 3.80
CA VAL A 129 10.41 13.48 3.91
C VAL A 129 9.85 13.82 5.28
N VAL A 130 8.68 14.45 5.33
CA VAL A 130 8.04 14.92 6.56
C VAL A 130 6.60 14.39 6.66
N PRO A 131 6.03 14.32 7.88
CA PRO A 131 4.62 14.00 8.06
C PRO A 131 3.70 14.91 7.22
N TYR A 132 2.51 14.41 6.87
CA TYR A 132 1.54 15.13 6.04
C TYR A 132 1.09 16.47 6.65
N ASP A 133 1.13 16.57 7.97
CA ASP A 133 0.72 17.73 8.79
C ASP A 133 1.91 18.58 9.24
N HIS A 134 3.10 18.37 8.64
CA HIS A 134 4.27 19.19 8.93
C HIS A 134 4.01 20.65 8.53
N ASP A 135 4.29 21.57 9.46
CA ASP A 135 4.23 23.00 9.18
C ASP A 135 5.34 23.40 8.20
N ILE A 136 4.94 23.96 7.05
CA ILE A 136 5.83 24.40 5.97
C ILE A 136 5.91 25.93 5.88
N THR A 137 5.25 26.64 6.80
CA THR A 137 5.15 28.11 6.77
C THR A 137 6.23 28.81 7.58
N THR A 138 7.03 28.05 8.33
CA THR A 138 8.15 28.54 9.16
C THR A 138 9.49 28.14 8.55
#